data_AF-A0A9D1GG60-F1
#
_entry.id   AF-A0A9D1GG60-F1
#
_cell.length_a   1.000
_cell.length_b   1.000
_cell.length_c   1.000
_cell.angle_alpha   90.00
_cell.angle_beta   90.00
_cell.angle_gamma   90.00
#
_symmetry.space_group_name_H-M   'P 1'
#
loop_
_entity.id
_entity.type
_entity.pdbx_description
1 polymer ?
#
loop_
_entity_poly.entity_id
_entity_poly.type
_entity_poly.pdbx_seq_one_letter_code
_entity_poly.pdbx_strand_id
1 'polypeptide(L)'
;MITSGEKREEYREIKTYWENRLMCQPNFGCGAGRMCKQVRECIARCERFTNVRFRRGYTSKVMIFEIESITIGKGKPEWGTPDHDVFIIKLGQKIKTSED
;
A
#
# COMPACT_ATOMS: atom_id res chain seq x y z
N MET A 1 -1.90 17.46 -4.12
CA MET A 1 -2.20 16.04 -4.39
C MET A 1 -2.51 15.21 -3.15
N ILE A 2 -1.54 14.75 -2.34
CA ILE A 2 -1.87 13.93 -1.15
C ILE A 2 -2.40 14.81 0.00
N THR A 3 -1.76 15.95 0.27
CA THR A 3 -2.18 16.86 1.35
C THR A 3 -3.57 17.46 1.11
N SER A 4 -3.92 17.72 -0.15
CA SER A 4 -5.24 18.17 -0.60
C SER A 4 -6.27 17.04 -0.67
N GLY A 5 -5.87 15.76 -0.49
CA GLY A 5 -6.77 14.60 -0.58
C GLY A 5 -7.21 14.21 -2.01
N GLU A 6 -6.69 14.89 -3.03
CA GLU A 6 -7.00 14.61 -4.44
C GLU A 6 -6.43 13.27 -4.90
N LYS A 7 -5.24 12.91 -4.40
CA LYS A 7 -4.61 11.61 -4.69
C LYS A 7 -5.12 10.58 -3.69
N ARG A 8 -6.00 9.69 -4.15
CA ARG A 8 -6.62 8.62 -3.35
C ARG A 8 -5.96 7.25 -3.48
N GLU A 9 -4.89 7.13 -4.25
CA GLU A 9 -4.22 5.86 -4.52
C GLU A 9 -2.70 6.06 -4.46
N GLU A 10 -2.03 5.13 -3.79
CA GLU A 10 -0.57 5.00 -3.79
C GLU A 10 -0.17 3.72 -4.51
N TYR A 11 0.75 3.85 -5.46
CA TYR A 11 1.22 2.75 -6.31
C TYR A 11 2.63 2.34 -5.89
N ARG A 12 2.88 1.04 -5.75
CA ARG A 12 4.21 0.51 -5.43
C ARG A 12 4.56 -0.67 -6.32
N GLU A 13 5.72 -0.60 -6.97
CA GLU A 13 6.28 -1.74 -7.71
C GLU A 13 6.37 -2.98 -6.82
N ILE A 14 6.05 -4.14 -7.41
CA ILE A 14 6.15 -5.43 -6.74
C ILE A 14 7.63 -5.78 -6.61
N LYS A 15 8.20 -5.47 -5.44
CA LYS A 15 9.57 -5.80 -5.05
C LYS A 15 9.54 -6.59 -3.75
N THR A 16 10.53 -7.45 -3.53
CA THR A 16 10.66 -8.30 -2.33
C THR A 16 10.43 -7.54 -1.02
N TYR A 17 10.88 -6.29 -0.93
CA TYR A 17 10.61 -5.42 0.23
C TYR A 17 9.11 -5.17 0.47
N TRP A 18 8.35 -4.84 -0.58
CA TRP A 18 6.92 -4.59 -0.49
C TRP A 18 6.13 -5.88 -0.36
N GLU A 19 6.56 -6.94 -1.04
CA GLU A 19 5.98 -8.27 -0.92
C GLU A 19 6.01 -8.78 0.53
N ASN A 20 7.19 -8.75 1.16
CA ASN A 20 7.36 -9.19 2.56
C ASN A 20 6.55 -8.36 3.57
N ARG A 21 6.24 -7.10 3.23
CA ARG A 21 5.44 -6.22 4.09
C ARG A 21 3.95 -6.39 3.87
N LEU A 22 3.52 -6.45 2.61
CA LEU A 22 2.10 -6.38 2.23
C LEU A 22 1.45 -7.76 2.06
N MET A 23 2.22 -8.83 1.87
CA MET A 23 1.70 -10.17 1.50
C MET A 23 1.92 -11.26 2.58
N CYS A 24 1.79 -10.92 3.86
CA CYS A 24 1.90 -11.81 5.04
C CYS A 24 3.31 -12.22 5.43
N GLN A 25 3.50 -12.32 6.75
CA GLN A 25 4.72 -12.75 7.41
C GLN A 25 4.84 -14.28 7.55
N PRO A 26 6.05 -14.81 7.80
CA PRO A 26 6.39 -16.23 7.69
C PRO A 26 5.63 -17.20 8.62
N ASN A 27 4.97 -16.71 9.67
CA ASN A 27 4.34 -17.56 10.69
C ASN A 27 2.93 -18.06 10.35
N PHE A 28 2.34 -17.59 9.24
CA PHE A 28 1.06 -18.08 8.72
C PHE A 28 1.22 -18.65 7.31
N GLY A 29 1.87 -19.81 7.21
CA GLY A 29 1.67 -20.79 6.13
C GLY A 29 1.92 -20.35 4.68
N CYS A 30 2.47 -19.16 4.43
CA CYS A 30 2.89 -18.71 3.10
C CYS A 30 4.42 -18.62 3.11
N GLY A 31 5.06 -19.78 3.28
CA GLY A 31 6.52 -19.88 3.35
C GLY A 31 7.18 -19.24 2.14
N ALA A 32 8.20 -18.44 2.41
CA ALA A 32 9.09 -17.84 1.43
C ALA A 32 9.51 -18.90 0.38
N GLY A 33 9.15 -18.67 -0.88
CA GLY A 33 9.66 -19.47 -2.00
C GLY A 33 8.62 -19.98 -3.00
N ARG A 34 7.32 -19.86 -2.74
CA ARG A 34 6.29 -20.03 -3.78
C ARG A 34 5.33 -18.86 -3.74
N MET A 35 5.33 -18.07 -4.81
CA MET A 35 4.29 -17.09 -5.10
C MET A 35 2.93 -17.79 -4.91
N CYS A 36 2.23 -17.45 -3.82
CA CYS A 36 0.88 -17.92 -3.54
C CYS A 36 0.05 -17.58 -4.78
N LYS A 37 -0.32 -18.58 -5.60
CA LYS A 37 -1.10 -18.38 -6.84
C LYS A 37 -2.44 -17.66 -6.57
N GLN A 38 -2.87 -17.62 -5.31
CA GLN A 38 -3.97 -16.79 -4.81
C GLN A 38 -3.49 -15.59 -4.00
N VAL A 39 -2.76 -14.66 -4.62
CA VAL A 39 -2.36 -13.39 -3.99
C VAL A 39 -3.56 -12.66 -3.35
N ARG A 40 -4.75 -12.76 -3.96
CA ARG A 40 -6.02 -12.25 -3.40
C ARG A 40 -6.38 -12.86 -2.04
N GLU A 41 -6.21 -14.17 -1.86
CA GLU A 41 -6.53 -14.85 -0.61
C GLU A 41 -5.45 -14.65 0.45
N CYS A 42 -4.20 -14.47 0.02
CA CYS A 42 -3.06 -14.22 0.88
C CYS A 42 -3.16 -12.80 1.51
N ILE A 43 -3.47 -11.76 0.72
CA ILE A 43 -3.75 -10.39 1.26
C ILE A 43 -4.91 -10.39 2.26
N ALA A 44 -5.94 -11.21 2.05
CA ALA A 44 -7.11 -11.27 2.93
C ALA A 44 -6.81 -11.89 4.32
N ARG A 45 -5.74 -12.70 4.44
CA ARG A 45 -5.38 -13.43 5.67
C ARG A 45 -4.33 -12.72 6.54
N CYS A 46 -3.71 -11.65 6.06
CA CYS A 46 -2.72 -10.89 6.82
C CYS A 46 -3.40 -9.94 7.79
N GLU A 47 -2.76 -9.70 8.93
CA GLU A 47 -3.12 -8.61 9.84
C GLU A 47 -3.23 -7.33 9.00
N ARG A 48 -4.46 -6.86 8.82
CA ARG A 48 -4.77 -5.85 7.81
C ARG A 48 -4.15 -4.53 8.24
N PHE A 49 -3.27 -3.96 7.42
CA PHE A 49 -2.89 -2.57 7.61
C PHE A 49 -4.15 -1.70 7.58
N THR A 50 -4.39 -0.98 8.67
CA THR A 50 -5.56 -0.10 8.80
C THR A 50 -5.27 1.29 8.29
N ASN A 51 -4.00 1.72 8.34
CA ASN A 51 -3.60 3.08 8.08
C ASN A 51 -2.25 3.17 7.35
N VAL A 52 -2.09 4.22 6.56
CA VAL A 52 -0.81 4.59 5.95
C VAL A 52 -0.37 5.95 6.48
N ARG A 53 0.94 6.06 6.73
CA ARG A 53 1.59 7.31 7.16
C ARG A 53 2.44 7.86 6.03
N PHE A 54 2.09 9.04 5.54
CA PHE A 54 2.91 9.81 4.62
C PHE A 54 3.72 10.84 5.39
N ARG A 55 5.02 10.91 5.12
CA ARG A 55 5.91 11.96 5.62
C ARG A 55 6.38 12.83 4.47
N ARG A 56 6.26 14.15 4.61
CA ARG A 56 6.79 15.10 3.63
C ARG A 56 8.29 15.31 3.89
N GLY A 57 9.11 14.42 3.32
CA GLY A 57 10.57 14.55 3.23
C GLY A 57 11.26 15.27 4.40
N TYR A 58 11.99 16.34 4.08
CA TYR A 58 12.78 17.16 5.01
C TYR A 58 11.97 17.98 6.03
N THR A 59 10.65 17.75 6.13
CA THR A 59 9.81 18.43 7.13
C THR A 59 9.34 17.45 8.20
N SER A 60 8.85 17.99 9.31
CA SER A 60 8.11 17.23 10.32
C SER A 60 6.69 16.89 9.88
N LYS A 61 6.25 17.34 8.68
CA LYS A 61 4.86 17.19 8.25
C LYS A 61 4.52 15.72 7.98
N VAL A 62 3.60 15.20 8.78
CA VAL A 62 3.08 13.84 8.68
C VAL A 62 1.57 13.88 8.44
N MET A 63 1.09 12.97 7.61
CA MET A 63 -0.33 12.77 7.34
C MET A 63 -0.66 11.29 7.48
N ILE A 64 -1.77 10.97 8.14
CA ILE A 64 -2.25 9.60 8.32
C ILE A 64 -3.58 9.46 7.60
N PHE A 65 -3.71 8.42 6.79
CA PHE A 65 -4.93 8.04 6.09
C PHE A 65 -5.34 6.62 6.45
N GLU A 66 -6.63 6.35 6.43
CA GLU A 66 -7.16 4.99 6.39
C GLU A 66 -6.75 4.28 5.10
N ILE A 67 -6.58 2.97 5.19
CA ILE A 67 -6.44 2.10 4.03
C ILE A 67 -7.81 1.47 3.78
N GLU A 68 -8.42 1.81 2.66
CA GLU A 68 -9.69 1.22 2.23
C GLU A 68 -9.45 -0.19 1.67
N SER A 69 -8.40 -0.35 0.86
CA SER A 69 -8.01 -1.66 0.33
C SER A 69 -6.57 -1.65 -0.18
N ILE A 70 -5.98 -2.85 -0.23
CA ILE A 70 -4.70 -3.10 -0.91
C ILE A 70 -4.96 -4.18 -1.96
N THR A 71 -4.62 -3.89 -3.21
CA THR A 71 -4.82 -4.81 -4.34
C THR A 71 -3.58 -4.86 -5.22
N ILE A 72 -3.53 -5.84 -6.12
CA ILE A 72 -2.54 -5.89 -7.19
C ILE A 72 -3.27 -5.73 -8.51
N GLY A 73 -2.75 -4.87 -9.38
CA GLY A 73 -3.25 -4.69 -10.73
C GLY A 73 -2.46 -3.65 -11.50
N LYS A 74 -2.97 -3.28 -12.67
CA LYS A 74 -2.36 -2.25 -13.52
C LYS A 74 -2.51 -0.88 -12.89
N GLY A 75 -1.38 -0.18 -12.77
CA GLY A 75 -1.35 1.20 -12.35
C GLY A 75 -1.91 2.15 -13.40
N LYS A 76 -2.04 3.43 -13.05
CA LYS A 76 -2.41 4.53 -13.94
C LYS A 76 -1.17 5.08 -14.68
N PRO A 77 -1.01 4.83 -16.00
CA PRO A 77 0.15 5.29 -16.76
C PRO A 77 0.37 6.81 -16.65
N GLU A 78 -0.73 7.58 -16.56
CA GLU A 78 -0.70 9.04 -16.38
C GLU A 78 -0.02 9.49 -15.08
N TRP A 79 0.16 8.59 -14.10
CA TRP A 79 0.84 8.85 -12.84
C TRP A 79 2.24 8.22 -12.81
N GLY A 80 2.78 7.84 -13.97
CA GLY A 80 4.12 7.28 -14.12
C GLY A 80 4.23 5.83 -13.64
N THR A 81 3.13 5.08 -13.57
CA THR A 81 3.20 3.66 -13.22
C THR A 81 3.72 2.84 -14.40
N PRO A 82 4.54 1.82 -14.14
CA PRO A 82 5.06 0.96 -15.19
C PRO A 82 3.97 0.07 -15.80
N ASP A 83 4.23 -0.47 -17.00
CA ASP A 83 3.31 -1.40 -17.69
C ASP A 83 3.39 -2.84 -17.14
N HIS A 84 3.34 -2.98 -15.82
CA HIS A 84 3.20 -4.25 -15.12
C HIS A 84 2.38 -4.07 -13.86
N ASP A 85 2.01 -5.18 -13.24
CA ASP A 85 1.21 -5.15 -12.03
C ASP A 85 1.99 -4.51 -10.88
N VAL A 86 1.29 -3.65 -10.14
CA VAL A 86 1.81 -2.94 -8.97
C VAL A 86 0.86 -3.16 -7.79
N PHE A 87 1.37 -2.97 -6.58
CA PHE A 87 0.51 -2.79 -5.42
C PHE A 87 -0.24 -1.46 -5.53
N ILE A 88 -1.55 -1.50 -5.36
CA ILE A 88 -2.45 -0.34 -5.34
C ILE A 88 -3.03 -0.24 -3.93
N ILE A 89 -2.63 0.81 -3.21
CA ILE A 89 -3.12 1.11 -1.86
C ILE A 89 -4.15 2.23 -2.00
N LYS A 90 -5.43 1.89 -1.81
CA LYS A 90 -6.54 2.85 -1.86
C LYS A 90 -6.69 3.53 -0.50
N LEU A 91 -6.65 4.86 -0.52
CA LEU A 91 -6.70 5.72 0.65
C LEU A 91 -8.16 6.09 0.97
N GLY A 92 -8.54 5.89 2.23
CA GLY A 92 -9.80 6.31 2.80
C GLY A 92 -9.72 7.70 3.42
N GLN A 93 -10.34 7.88 4.58
CA GLN A 93 -10.39 9.18 5.26
C GLN A 93 -9.03 9.60 5.80
N LYS A 94 -8.78 10.91 5.82
CA LYS A 94 -7.60 11.50 6.47
C LYS A 94 -7.88 11.60 7.96
N ILE A 95 -7.03 10.99 8.79
CA ILE A 95 -7.23 10.92 10.24
C ILE A 95 -6.52 12.07 10.95
N LYS A 96 -5.26 12.34 10.60
CA LYS A 96 -4.44 13.37 11.28
C LYS A 96 -3.47 14.06 10.34
N THR A 97 -3.15 15.31 10.66
CA THR A 97 -1.97 16.01 10.16
C THR A 97 -1.12 16.45 11.34
N SER A 98 0.19 16.46 11.23
CA SER A 98 1.09 16.94 12.31
C SER A 98 1.00 18.45 12.60
N GLU A 99 -0.10 19.09 12.20
CA GLU A 99 -0.45 20.48 12.53
C GLU A 99 -1.66 20.52 13.48
N ASP A 100 -2.11 19.36 13.99
CA ASP A 100 -3.13 19.21 15.03
C ASP A 100 -2.51 19.22 16.44
#